data_AF-A0A520PQB2-F1
#
_entry.id   AF-A0A520PQB2-F1
#
_cell.length_a   1.000
_cell.length_b   1.000
_cell.length_c   1.000
_cell.angle_alpha   90.00
_cell.angle_beta   90.00
_cell.angle_gamma   90.00
#
_symmetry.space_group_name_H-M   'P 1'
#
loop_
_entity.id
_entity.type
_entity.pdbx_description
1 polymer ?
#
loop_
_entity_poly.entity_id
_entity_poly.type
_entity_poly.pdbx_seq_one_letter_code
_entity_poly.pdbx_strand_id
1 'polypeptide(L)'
;MKKILIILLFIASPLQAEKIERLSWYNLQELLEDDKLTYKIIKSCVSLNSALTELIKEEHPDLANEFFKTANYLYPFGILVLKKIENINNKDAEKDFLSSVDNLTNDYMDFMIKNGKTTESFINGTFLGDDITYCNEIRSAIEITISESPKN
;
A
#
# COMPACT_ATOMS: atom_id res chain seq x y z
N MET A 1 33.48 -9.18 41.35
CA MET A 1 33.23 -9.27 39.89
C MET A 1 31.83 -8.76 39.62
N LYS A 2 31.73 -7.72 38.78
CA LYS A 2 30.56 -6.84 38.61
C LYS A 2 29.39 -7.58 37.96
N LYS A 3 28.20 -7.48 38.55
CA LYS A 3 26.94 -7.81 37.87
C LYS A 3 26.49 -6.56 37.11
N ILE A 4 26.63 -6.57 35.79
CA ILE A 4 26.07 -5.52 34.94
C ILE A 4 24.62 -5.89 34.69
N LEU A 5 23.68 -5.15 35.28
CA LEU A 5 22.28 -5.18 34.87
C LEU A 5 22.18 -4.36 33.58
N ILE A 6 21.95 -5.02 32.45
CA ILE A 6 21.63 -4.34 31.18
C ILE A 6 20.13 -4.02 31.23
N ILE A 7 19.80 -2.78 31.60
CA ILE A 7 18.46 -2.23 31.39
C ILE A 7 18.40 -1.82 29.92
N LEU A 8 17.82 -2.68 29.08
CA LEU A 8 17.46 -2.34 27.71
C LEU A 8 16.27 -1.37 27.74
N LEU A 9 16.59 -0.07 27.82
CA LEU A 9 15.66 1.01 27.56
C LEU A 9 15.40 1.05 26.04
N PHE A 10 14.43 0.25 25.58
CA PHE A 10 13.80 0.48 24.29
C PHE A 10 13.00 1.77 24.40
N ILE A 11 13.60 2.87 23.97
CA ILE A 11 12.88 4.10 23.64
C ILE A 11 12.16 3.79 22.32
N ALA A 12 11.02 3.09 22.41
CA ALA A 12 10.07 3.07 21.31
C ALA A 12 9.48 4.48 21.25
N SER A 13 10.06 5.34 20.41
CA SER A 13 9.30 6.46 19.86
C SER A 13 7.97 5.88 19.36
N PRO A 14 6.80 6.47 19.65
CA PRO A 14 5.59 6.08 18.98
C PRO A 14 5.81 6.40 17.50
N LEU A 15 6.20 5.39 16.71
CA LEU A 15 6.00 5.44 15.27
C LEU A 15 4.49 5.64 15.16
N GLN A 16 4.07 6.86 14.84
CA GLN A 16 2.66 7.13 14.57
C GLN A 16 2.34 6.30 13.32
N ALA A 17 1.83 5.09 13.55
CA ALA A 17 1.32 4.22 12.51
C ALA A 17 0.38 5.05 11.64
N GLU A 18 0.61 5.02 10.33
CA GLU A 18 -0.27 5.73 9.42
C GLU A 18 -1.65 5.06 9.54
N LYS A 19 -2.67 5.84 9.86
CA LYS A 19 -4.00 5.28 10.08
C LYS A 19 -4.49 4.69 8.76
N ILE A 20 -4.75 3.39 8.73
CA ILE A 20 -5.41 2.75 7.59
C ILE A 20 -6.80 3.35 7.43
N GLU A 21 -7.07 3.83 6.23
CA GLU A 21 -8.35 4.40 5.83
C GLU A 21 -8.99 3.58 4.73
N ARG A 22 -10.33 3.56 4.71
CA ARG A 22 -11.09 2.90 3.66
C ARG A 22 -10.94 3.67 2.35
N LEU A 23 -10.59 2.98 1.28
CA LEU A 23 -10.32 3.54 -0.05
C LEU A 23 -11.58 3.58 -0.94
N SER A 24 -12.43 2.57 -0.81
CA SER A 24 -13.66 2.35 -1.62
C SER A 24 -14.74 3.44 -1.51
N TRP A 25 -14.47 4.56 -0.83
CA TRP A 25 -15.35 5.73 -0.77
C TRP A 25 -15.08 6.77 -1.87
N TYR A 26 -13.90 6.76 -2.48
CA TYR A 26 -13.53 7.76 -3.49
C TYR A 26 -13.88 7.25 -4.89
N ASN A 27 -14.53 8.08 -5.71
CA ASN A 27 -14.78 7.71 -7.10
C ASN A 27 -13.57 8.03 -8.00
N LEU A 28 -13.50 7.38 -9.17
CA LEU A 28 -12.37 7.53 -10.10
C LEU A 28 -12.22 8.97 -10.63
N GLN A 29 -13.32 9.72 -10.77
CA GLN A 29 -13.27 11.09 -11.30
C GLN A 29 -12.55 12.03 -10.33
N GLU A 30 -12.81 11.92 -9.03
CA GLU A 30 -12.11 12.68 -7.99
C GLU A 30 -10.59 12.45 -8.01
N LEU A 31 -10.15 11.24 -8.36
CA LEU A 31 -8.72 10.94 -8.49
C LEU A 31 -8.08 11.75 -9.62
N LEU A 32 -8.74 11.81 -10.78
CA LEU A 32 -8.20 12.53 -11.94
C LEU A 32 -8.02 14.04 -11.69
N GLU A 33 -8.77 14.61 -10.74
CA GLU A 33 -8.76 16.04 -10.43
C GLU A 33 -7.84 16.41 -9.26
N ASP A 34 -7.47 15.45 -8.39
CA ASP A 34 -6.63 15.67 -7.21
C ASP A 34 -5.41 14.73 -7.18
N ASP A 35 -4.25 15.27 -7.53
CA ASP A 35 -2.98 14.54 -7.52
C ASP A 35 -2.59 14.03 -6.11
N LYS A 36 -2.96 14.73 -5.03
CA LYS A 36 -2.65 14.30 -3.67
C LYS A 36 -3.53 13.13 -3.26
N LEU A 37 -4.81 13.18 -3.62
CA LEU A 37 -5.73 12.07 -3.42
C LEU A 37 -5.28 10.85 -4.26
N THR A 38 -4.94 11.07 -5.53
CA THR A 38 -4.39 10.01 -6.40
C THR A 38 -3.15 9.38 -5.79
N TYR A 39 -2.19 10.19 -5.32
CA TYR A 39 -1.00 9.69 -4.65
C TYR A 39 -1.34 8.82 -3.45
N LYS A 40 -2.23 9.30 -2.57
CA LYS A 40 -2.68 8.57 -1.37
C LYS A 40 -3.32 7.23 -1.74
N ILE A 41 -4.17 7.21 -2.77
CA ILE A 41 -4.90 6.01 -3.20
C ILE A 41 -3.95 5.00 -3.84
N ILE A 42 -3.07 5.42 -4.75
CA ILE A 42 -2.10 4.54 -5.37
C ILE A 42 -1.14 3.96 -4.31
N LYS A 43 -0.61 4.80 -3.41
CA LYS A 43 0.22 4.34 -2.29
C LYS A 43 -0.50 3.28 -1.48
N SER A 44 -1.75 3.54 -1.10
CA SER A 44 -2.55 2.62 -0.29
C SER A 44 -2.83 1.30 -1.00
N CYS A 45 -3.13 1.34 -2.30
CA CYS A 45 -3.33 0.15 -3.11
C CYS A 45 -2.07 -0.70 -3.24
N VAL A 46 -0.92 -0.06 -3.48
CA VAL A 46 0.38 -0.75 -3.52
C VAL A 46 0.65 -1.41 -2.17
N SER A 47 0.54 -0.67 -1.06
CA SER A 47 0.79 -1.21 0.29
C SER A 47 -0.16 -2.34 0.69
N LEU A 48 -1.45 -2.20 0.39
CA LEU A 48 -2.46 -3.23 0.67
C LEU A 48 -2.16 -4.54 -0.07
N ASN A 49 -1.87 -4.45 -1.37
CA ASN A 49 -1.55 -5.62 -2.17
C ASN A 49 -0.21 -6.26 -1.74
N SER A 50 0.82 -5.45 -1.45
CA SER A 50 2.09 -5.95 -0.90
C SER A 50 1.91 -6.66 0.44
N ALA A 51 1.07 -6.13 1.34
CA ALA A 51 0.79 -6.75 2.63
C ALA A 51 0.15 -8.13 2.46
N LEU A 52 -0.83 -8.26 1.56
CA LEU A 52 -1.46 -9.54 1.25
C LEU A 52 -0.47 -10.52 0.64
N THR A 53 0.36 -10.08 -0.32
CA THR A 53 1.43 -10.91 -0.88
C THR A 53 2.32 -11.47 0.23
N GLU A 54 2.83 -10.63 1.11
CA GLU A 54 3.76 -11.04 2.16
C GLU A 54 3.12 -12.00 3.17
N LEU A 55 1.86 -11.78 3.55
CA LEU A 55 1.17 -12.61 4.52
C LEU A 55 0.84 -14.01 4.00
N ILE A 56 0.56 -14.15 2.70
CA ILE A 56 0.03 -15.42 2.15
C ILE A 56 0.99 -16.13 1.21
N LYS A 57 2.16 -15.57 0.85
CA LYS A 57 3.07 -16.15 -0.15
C LYS A 57 3.53 -17.58 0.13
N GLU A 58 3.67 -17.97 1.40
CA GLU A 58 4.09 -19.32 1.77
C GLU A 58 2.95 -20.34 1.65
N GLU A 59 1.73 -19.94 2.01
CA GLU A 59 0.56 -20.83 2.05
C GLU A 59 -0.22 -20.85 0.72
N HIS A 60 -0.24 -19.73 0.01
CA HIS A 60 -1.00 -19.48 -1.21
C HIS A 60 -0.17 -18.71 -2.25
N PRO A 61 0.93 -19.28 -2.76
CA PRO A 61 1.88 -18.57 -3.64
C PRO A 61 1.26 -18.03 -4.92
N ASP A 62 0.36 -18.79 -5.56
CA ASP A 62 -0.30 -18.36 -6.80
C ASP A 62 -1.19 -17.14 -6.57
N LEU A 63 -1.92 -17.11 -5.45
CA LEU A 63 -2.77 -15.97 -5.08
C LEU A 63 -1.91 -14.76 -4.65
N ALA A 64 -0.84 -14.99 -3.89
CA ALA A 64 0.10 -13.94 -3.51
C ALA A 64 0.71 -13.25 -4.73
N ASN A 65 0.98 -14.02 -5.79
CA ASN A 65 1.51 -13.51 -7.05
C ASN A 65 0.51 -12.60 -7.79
N GLU A 66 -0.80 -12.84 -7.69
CA GLU A 66 -1.80 -11.94 -8.27
C GLU A 66 -1.81 -10.57 -7.58
N PHE A 67 -1.73 -10.53 -6.25
CA PHE A 67 -1.58 -9.28 -5.51
C PHE A 67 -0.25 -8.57 -5.82
N PHE A 68 0.84 -9.34 -5.94
CA PHE A 68 2.16 -8.82 -6.28
C PHE A 68 2.15 -8.14 -7.66
N LYS A 69 1.48 -8.73 -8.65
CA LYS A 69 1.33 -8.11 -9.98
C LYS A 69 0.59 -6.78 -9.91
N THR A 70 -0.50 -6.70 -9.15
CA THR A 70 -1.23 -5.44 -8.95
C THR A 70 -0.36 -4.38 -8.29
N ALA A 71 0.35 -4.72 -7.21
CA ALA A 71 1.25 -3.80 -6.52
C ALA A 71 2.34 -3.27 -7.47
N ASN A 72 3.03 -4.15 -8.20
CA ASN A 72 4.09 -3.74 -9.13
C ASN A 72 3.58 -2.91 -10.30
N TYR A 73 2.39 -3.21 -10.81
CA TYR A 73 1.80 -2.42 -11.88
C TYR A 73 1.54 -0.98 -11.42
N LEU A 74 0.98 -0.80 -10.23
CA LEU A 74 0.64 0.51 -9.68
C LEU A 74 1.86 1.30 -9.16
N TYR A 75 2.92 0.61 -8.75
CA TYR A 75 4.13 1.19 -8.16
C TYR A 75 4.74 2.37 -8.94
N PRO A 76 5.06 2.26 -10.26
CA PRO A 76 5.63 3.37 -11.01
C PRO A 76 4.70 4.59 -11.10
N PHE A 77 3.38 4.41 -11.09
CA PHE A 77 2.44 5.53 -11.11
C PHE A 77 2.49 6.33 -9.81
N GLY A 78 2.65 5.66 -8.66
CA GLY A 78 2.81 6.32 -7.37
C GLY A 78 4.05 7.22 -7.33
N ILE A 79 5.17 6.75 -7.91
CA ILE A 79 6.39 7.56 -8.06
C ILE A 79 6.15 8.77 -8.96
N LEU A 80 5.50 8.59 -10.11
CA LEU A 80 5.24 9.67 -11.06
C LEU A 80 4.36 10.77 -10.44
N VAL A 81 3.33 10.39 -9.71
CA VAL A 81 2.43 11.33 -9.03
C VAL A 81 3.17 12.02 -7.89
N LEU A 82 3.93 11.29 -7.06
CA LEU A 82 4.73 11.88 -5.98
C LEU A 82 5.71 12.94 -6.51
N LYS A 83 6.42 12.58 -7.58
CA LYS A 83 7.36 13.47 -8.26
C LYS A 83 6.67 14.78 -8.70
N LYS A 84 5.44 14.68 -9.22
CA LYS A 84 4.63 15.84 -9.65
C LYS A 84 4.23 16.71 -8.45
N ILE A 85 3.70 16.12 -7.38
CA ILE A 85 3.18 16.89 -6.23
C ILE A 85 4.29 17.55 -5.41
N GLU A 86 5.43 16.90 -5.25
CA GLU A 86 6.56 17.42 -4.47
C GLU A 86 7.58 18.20 -5.31
N ASN A 87 7.46 18.15 -6.64
CA ASN A 87 8.39 18.78 -7.60
C ASN A 87 9.87 18.37 -7.34
N ILE A 88 10.08 17.07 -7.14
CA ILE A 88 11.39 16.46 -6.89
C ILE A 88 11.90 15.67 -8.10
N ASN A 89 13.16 15.24 -8.07
CA ASN A 89 13.68 14.37 -9.11
C ASN A 89 13.20 12.91 -8.92
N ASN A 90 13.39 12.08 -9.95
CA ASN A 90 12.89 10.71 -9.96
C ASN A 90 13.51 9.83 -8.85
N LYS A 91 14.81 10.01 -8.58
CA LYS A 91 15.53 9.22 -7.59
C LYS A 91 15.03 9.48 -6.17
N ASP A 92 14.77 10.75 -5.86
CA ASP A 92 14.22 11.14 -4.57
C ASP A 92 12.77 10.65 -4.43
N ALA A 93 11.95 10.77 -5.49
CA ALA A 93 10.59 10.24 -5.51
C ALA A 93 10.54 8.72 -5.31
N GLU A 94 11.43 7.96 -5.95
CA GLU A 94 11.52 6.51 -5.77
C GLU A 94 11.82 6.13 -4.31
N LYS A 95 12.78 6.83 -3.69
CA LYS A 95 13.17 6.58 -2.30
C LYS A 95 12.04 6.91 -1.33
N ASP A 96 11.42 8.06 -1.50
CA ASP A 96 10.37 8.54 -0.60
C ASP A 96 9.09 7.72 -0.76
N PHE A 97 8.77 7.31 -2.00
CA PHE A 97 7.65 6.42 -2.28
C PHE A 97 7.88 5.03 -1.66
N LEU A 98 9.07 4.44 -1.84
CA LEU A 98 9.42 3.16 -1.23
C LEU A 98 9.24 3.21 0.30
N SER A 99 9.83 4.21 0.95
CA SER A 99 9.72 4.35 2.41
C SER A 99 8.27 4.50 2.87
N SER A 100 7.44 5.21 2.10
CA SER A 100 6.03 5.42 2.44
C SER A 100 5.21 4.14 2.22
N VAL A 101 5.48 3.41 1.15
CA VAL A 101 4.84 2.11 0.86
C VAL A 101 5.21 1.08 1.91
N ASP A 102 6.47 0.97 2.30
CA ASP A 102 6.96 0.00 3.28
C ASP A 102 6.31 0.22 4.66
N ASN A 103 6.25 1.48 5.11
CA ASN A 103 5.60 1.84 6.37
C ASN A 103 4.12 1.43 6.37
N LEU A 104 3.38 1.84 5.34
CA LEU A 104 1.95 1.55 5.24
C LEU A 104 1.67 0.05 5.01
N THR A 105 2.58 -0.68 4.35
CA THR A 105 2.49 -2.14 4.19
C THR A 105 2.53 -2.82 5.56
N ASN A 106 3.47 -2.42 6.43
CA ASN A 106 3.55 -2.95 7.78
C ASN A 106 2.28 -2.64 8.58
N ASP A 107 1.73 -1.43 8.46
CA ASP A 107 0.48 -1.06 9.12
C ASP A 107 -0.68 -1.98 8.66
N TYR A 108 -0.82 -2.23 7.35
CA TYR A 108 -1.82 -3.17 6.81
C TYR A 108 -1.61 -4.59 7.32
N MET A 109 -0.37 -5.09 7.38
CA MET A 109 -0.07 -6.41 7.90
C MET A 109 -0.47 -6.54 9.37
N ASP A 110 -0.14 -5.56 10.21
CA ASP A 110 -0.50 -5.54 11.62
C ASP A 110 -2.02 -5.54 11.81
N PHE A 111 -2.74 -4.75 11.01
CA PHE A 111 -4.20 -4.72 11.01
C PHE A 111 -4.80 -6.08 10.62
N MET A 112 -4.33 -6.68 9.53
CA MET A 112 -4.79 -7.98 9.04
C MET A 112 -4.52 -9.10 10.05
N ILE A 113 -3.31 -9.16 10.62
CA ILE A 113 -2.94 -10.15 11.64
C ILE A 113 -3.85 -10.03 12.87
N LYS A 114 -4.13 -8.80 13.31
CA LYS A 114 -5.06 -8.55 14.43
C LYS A 114 -6.48 -9.01 14.10
N ASN A 115 -6.95 -8.75 12.87
CA ASN A 115 -8.25 -9.24 12.41
C ASN A 115 -8.30 -10.77 12.35
N GLY A 116 -7.25 -11.41 11.83
CA GLY A 116 -7.13 -12.86 11.71
C GLY A 116 -7.17 -13.57 13.07
N LYS A 117 -6.55 -13.00 14.10
CA LYS A 117 -6.64 -13.52 15.48
C LYS A 117 -8.06 -13.50 16.06
N THR A 118 -8.92 -12.63 15.55
CA THR A 118 -10.28 -12.41 16.07
C THR A 118 -11.34 -13.12 15.23
N THR A 119 -11.14 -13.17 13.91
CA THR A 119 -12.15 -13.61 12.93
C THR A 119 -11.73 -14.83 12.12
N GLU A 120 -10.51 -15.34 12.33
CA GLU A 120 -9.89 -16.40 11.52
C GLU A 120 -9.73 -16.02 10.03
N SER A 121 -9.79 -14.72 9.70
CA SER A 121 -9.59 -14.19 8.36
C SER A 121 -8.82 -12.88 8.39
N PHE A 122 -7.93 -12.65 7.42
CA PHE A 122 -7.27 -11.35 7.27
C PHE A 122 -8.21 -10.25 6.74
N ILE A 123 -9.29 -10.64 6.06
CA ILE A 123 -10.14 -9.72 5.28
C ILE A 123 -11.57 -9.69 5.80
N ASN A 124 -12.17 -10.84 6.14
CA ASN A 124 -13.60 -10.90 6.47
C ASN A 124 -13.93 -10.03 7.70
N GLY A 125 -15.10 -9.37 7.65
CA GLY A 125 -15.52 -8.44 8.69
C GLY A 125 -14.82 -7.08 8.65
N THR A 126 -14.01 -6.82 7.62
CA THR A 126 -13.33 -5.54 7.39
C THR A 126 -13.73 -4.93 6.05
N PHE A 127 -13.22 -3.73 5.77
CA PHE A 127 -13.39 -3.05 4.49
C PHE A 127 -12.37 -3.48 3.42
N LEU A 128 -11.41 -4.32 3.77
CA LEU A 128 -10.28 -4.66 2.88
C LEU A 128 -10.74 -5.37 1.60
N GLY A 129 -11.82 -6.15 1.65
CA GLY A 129 -12.37 -6.81 0.45
C GLY A 129 -12.87 -5.81 -0.60
N ASP A 130 -13.55 -4.75 -0.14
CA ASP A 130 -14.03 -3.66 -1.00
C ASP A 130 -12.84 -2.87 -1.54
N ASP A 131 -11.84 -2.60 -0.70
CA ASP A 131 -10.64 -1.85 -1.10
C ASP A 131 -9.74 -2.63 -2.07
N ILE A 132 -9.65 -3.96 -1.95
CA ILE A 132 -8.96 -4.81 -2.95
C ILE A 132 -9.66 -4.71 -4.31
N THR A 133 -11.00 -4.79 -4.31
CA THR A 133 -11.81 -4.64 -5.53
C THR A 133 -11.56 -3.27 -6.16
N TYR A 134 -11.62 -2.21 -5.35
CA TYR A 134 -11.36 -0.86 -5.78
C TYR A 134 -9.96 -0.68 -6.37
N CYS A 135 -8.92 -1.24 -5.76
CA CYS A 135 -7.57 -1.18 -6.30
C CYS A 135 -7.44 -1.88 -7.67
N ASN A 136 -8.19 -2.96 -7.90
CA ASN A 136 -8.24 -3.60 -9.21
C ASN A 136 -8.97 -2.73 -10.24
N GLU A 137 -10.01 -2.00 -9.85
CA GLU A 137 -10.69 -1.01 -10.72
C GLU A 137 -9.73 0.11 -11.12
N ILE A 138 -8.94 0.65 -10.17
CA ILE A 138 -7.91 1.66 -10.46
C ILE A 138 -6.87 1.11 -11.45
N ARG A 139 -6.36 -0.10 -11.20
CA ARG A 139 -5.42 -0.77 -12.11
C ARG A 139 -6.01 -0.87 -13.52
N SER A 140 -7.22 -1.37 -13.65
CA SER A 140 -7.88 -1.53 -14.94
C SER A 140 -8.19 -0.21 -15.64
N ALA A 141 -8.56 0.84 -14.91
CA ALA A 141 -8.75 2.17 -15.48
C ALA A 141 -7.45 2.73 -16.09
N ILE A 142 -6.32 2.55 -15.40
CA ILE A 142 -4.99 2.94 -15.89
C ILE A 142 -4.60 2.10 -17.13
N GLU A 143 -4.81 0.79 -17.08
CA GLU A 143 -4.55 -0.11 -18.22
C GLU A 143 -5.32 0.31 -19.48
N ILE A 144 -6.62 0.57 -19.34
CA ILE A 144 -7.47 1.03 -20.44
C ILE A 144 -6.96 2.35 -21.00
N THR A 145 -6.71 3.34 -20.13
CA THR A 145 -6.23 4.68 -20.51
C THR A 145 -4.93 4.61 -21.32
N ILE A 146 -3.98 3.76 -20.89
CA ILE A 146 -2.71 3.56 -21.62
C ILE A 146 -2.95 2.85 -22.95
N SER A 147 -3.83 1.85 -22.99
CA SER A 147 -4.11 1.08 -24.21
C SER A 147 -4.80 1.90 -25.30
N GLU A 148 -5.65 2.86 -24.90
CA GLU A 148 -6.36 3.78 -25.79
C GLU A 148 -5.54 5.01 -26.16
N SER A 149 -4.44 5.27 -25.44
CA SER A 149 -3.54 6.38 -25.75
C SER A 149 -2.81 6.12 -27.08
N PRO A 150 -2.79 7.09 -28.02
CA PRO A 150 -2.04 6.96 -29.26
C PRO A 150 -0.59 6.61 -28.98
N LYS A 151 -0.09 5.56 -29.64
CA LYS A 151 1.34 5.23 -29.64
C LYS A 151 2.07 6.26 -30.50
N ASN A 152 2.52 7.34 -29.87
CA ASN A 152 3.37 8.35 -30.50
C ASN A 152 4.78 7.78 -30.75
#